data_AF-A0AAU3KVE8-F1
#
_entry.id   AF-A0AAU3KVE8-F1
#
_cell.length_a   1.000
_cell.length_b   1.000
_cell.length_c   1.000
_cell.angle_alpha   90.00
_cell.angle_beta   90.00
_cell.angle_gamma   90.00
#
_symmetry.space_group_name_H-M   'P 1'
#
loop_
_entity.id
_entity.type
_entity.pdbx_description
1 polymer ?
#
loop_
_entity_poly.entity_id
_entity_poly.type
_entity_poly.pdbx_seq_one_letter_code
_entity_poly.pdbx_strand_id
1 'polypeptide(L)'
;MDDDELMSPQQRELLREVIIAVENGASDVYSAVARKFDPPPSHEDVDTILRILGLEAVDYQQGEPVAAVVGRILDLLEAVAEGEDIEPRPSDMDDRY
;
A
#
# COMPACT_ATOMS: atom_id res chain seq x y z
N MET A 1 -11.61 25.11 -0.10
CA MET A 1 -11.70 24.01 0.86
C MET A 1 -11.44 22.80 0.02
N ASP A 2 -10.19 22.54 -0.35
CA ASP A 2 -9.90 21.65 -1.48
C ASP A 2 -8.50 21.09 -1.29
N ASP A 3 -8.33 20.12 -0.38
CA ASP A 3 -7.10 19.31 -0.28
C ASP A 3 -7.31 18.01 0.53
N ASP A 4 -8.52 17.43 0.54
CA ASP A 4 -8.76 16.10 1.13
C ASP A 4 -8.28 14.98 0.17
N GLU A 5 -7.12 15.15 -0.45
CA GLU A 5 -6.49 14.04 -1.17
C GLU A 5 -5.76 13.16 -0.15
N LEU A 6 -6.37 12.02 0.22
CA LEU A 6 -5.86 11.06 1.22
C LEU A 6 -4.38 10.65 1.00
N MET A 7 -3.90 10.73 -0.24
CA MET A 7 -2.49 10.59 -0.59
C MET A 7 -2.12 11.52 -1.74
N SER A 8 -0.97 12.18 -1.63
CA SER A 8 -0.38 12.91 -2.74
C SER A 8 0.00 11.97 -3.90
N PRO A 9 0.10 12.48 -5.14
CA PRO A 9 0.54 11.67 -6.29
C PRO A 9 1.89 10.98 -6.08
N GLN A 10 2.81 11.62 -5.35
CA GLN A 10 4.13 11.07 -5.05
C GLN A 10 4.06 9.90 -4.05
N GLN A 11 3.18 9.97 -3.05
CA GLN A 11 2.94 8.86 -2.12
C GLN A 11 2.29 7.67 -2.81
N ARG A 12 1.34 7.92 -3.73
CA ARG A 12 0.71 6.86 -4.54
C ARG A 12 1.74 6.15 -5.43
N GLU A 13 2.63 6.90 -6.07
CA GLU A 13 3.69 6.31 -6.88
C GLU A 13 4.70 5.53 -6.02
N LEU A 14 5.08 6.06 -4.85
CA LEU A 14 5.94 5.34 -3.91
C LEU A 14 5.31 4.02 -3.46
N LEU A 15 4.04 4.05 -3.05
CA LEU A 15 3.28 2.86 -2.68
C LEU A 15 3.28 1.82 -3.80
N ARG A 16 3.00 2.26 -5.02
CA ARG A 16 2.98 1.40 -6.21
C ARG A 16 4.32 0.73 -6.46
N GLU A 17 5.42 1.48 -6.42
CA GLU A 17 6.76 0.94 -6.64
C GLU A 17 7.20 -0.01 -5.51
N VAL A 18 6.78 0.23 -4.26
CA VAL A 18 7.01 -0.72 -3.16
C VAL A 18 6.29 -2.04 -3.43
N ILE A 19 5.00 -2.01 -3.80
CA ILE A 19 4.23 -3.22 -4.11
C ILE A 19 4.88 -3.97 -5.28
N ILE A 20 5.26 -3.27 -6.35
CA ILE A 20 5.96 -3.87 -7.50
C ILE A 20 7.29 -4.51 -7.09
N ALA A 21 8.06 -3.88 -6.20
CA ALA A 21 9.33 -4.43 -5.72
C ALA A 21 9.12 -5.71 -4.90
N VAL A 22 8.10 -5.73 -4.03
CA VAL A 22 7.73 -6.93 -3.26
C VAL A 22 7.23 -8.03 -4.20
N GLU A 23 6.38 -7.70 -5.16
CA GLU A 23 5.82 -8.65 -6.14
C GLU A 23 6.92 -9.33 -6.97
N ASN A 24 7.94 -8.58 -7.37
CA ASN A 24 9.09 -9.11 -8.11
C ASN A 24 10.07 -9.91 -7.23
N GLY A 25 9.82 -10.06 -5.94
CA GLY A 25 10.70 -10.78 -5.01
C GLY A 25 12.04 -10.08 -4.82
N ALA A 26 12.07 -8.74 -4.81
CA ALA A 26 13.29 -8.00 -4.56
C ALA A 26 13.91 -8.39 -3.21
N SER A 27 15.20 -8.76 -3.20
CA SER A 27 15.92 -9.09 -1.98
C SER A 27 16.12 -7.89 -1.05
N ASP A 28 16.10 -6.68 -1.62
CA ASP A 28 16.15 -5.40 -0.92
C ASP A 28 15.16 -4.43 -1.59
N VAL A 29 14.00 -4.28 -0.95
CA VAL A 29 12.90 -3.44 -1.43
C VAL A 29 13.31 -1.97 -1.49
N TYR A 30 13.99 -1.46 -0.45
CA TYR A 30 14.42 -0.06 -0.43
C TYR A 30 15.35 0.23 -1.61
N SER A 31 16.39 -0.59 -1.82
CA SER A 31 17.32 -0.38 -2.93
C SER A 31 16.65 -0.48 -4.30
N ALA A 32 15.62 -1.31 -4.44
CA ALA A 32 14.85 -1.41 -5.67
C ALA A 32 14.02 -0.15 -5.95
N VAL A 33 13.34 0.37 -4.92
CA VAL A 33 12.48 1.56 -4.99
C VAL A 33 13.32 2.83 -5.13
N ALA A 34 14.39 2.99 -4.34
CA ALA A 34 15.22 4.19 -4.33
C ALA A 34 15.84 4.53 -5.70
N ARG A 35 16.03 3.53 -6.57
CA ARG A 35 16.53 3.73 -7.95
C ARG A 35 15.50 4.38 -8.89
N LYS A 36 14.24 4.49 -8.48
CA LYS A 36 13.12 5.00 -9.29
C LYS A 36 12.76 6.45 -9.00
N PHE A 37 13.26 7.00 -7.89
CA PHE A 37 12.92 8.34 -7.41
C PHE A 37 14.15 9.24 -7.34
N ASP A 38 13.95 10.53 -7.60
CA ASP A 38 14.94 11.58 -7.41
C ASP A 38 14.25 12.82 -6.79
N PRO A 39 14.52 13.17 -5.52
CA PRO A 39 15.41 12.47 -4.59
C PRO A 39 14.86 11.09 -4.18
N PRO A 40 15.71 10.15 -3.73
CA PRO A 40 15.25 8.87 -3.22
C PRO A 40 14.35 9.05 -1.98
N PRO A 41 13.32 8.20 -1.79
CA PRO A 41 12.49 8.22 -0.58
C PRO A 41 13.33 7.87 0.65
N SER A 42 12.82 8.21 1.84
CA SER A 42 13.48 7.78 3.06
C SER A 42 13.28 6.28 3.29
N HIS A 43 14.19 5.68 4.05
CA HIS A 43 14.00 4.29 4.52
C HIS A 43 12.72 4.15 5.36
N GLU A 44 12.39 5.17 6.14
CA GLU A 44 11.21 5.17 7.01
C GLU A 44 9.91 5.14 6.21
N ASP A 45 9.84 5.84 5.07
CA ASP A 45 8.66 5.82 4.20
C ASP A 45 8.44 4.42 3.60
N VAL A 46 9.51 3.78 3.12
CA VAL A 46 9.44 2.42 2.56
C VAL A 46 9.07 1.41 3.65
N ASP A 47 9.69 1.49 4.83
CA ASP A 47 9.37 0.63 5.97
C ASP A 47 7.91 0.82 6.44
N THR A 48 7.41 2.05 6.43
CA THR A 48 6.02 2.35 6.79
C THR A 48 5.05 1.67 5.84
N ILE A 49 5.31 1.75 4.52
CA ILE A 49 4.49 1.07 3.52
C ILE A 49 4.54 -0.45 3.70
N LEU A 50 5.72 -1.01 3.95
CA LEU A 50 5.86 -2.46 4.20
C LEU A 50 5.08 -2.90 5.44
N ARG A 51 5.03 -2.08 6.50
CA ARG A 51 4.20 -2.35 7.68
C ARG A 51 2.72 -2.27 7.36
N ILE A 52 2.29 -1.30 6.55
CA ILE A 52 0.89 -1.16 6.10
C ILE A 52 0.46 -2.39 5.32
N LEU A 53 1.29 -2.88 4.40
CA LEU A 53 0.99 -4.11 3.63
C LEU A 53 0.81 -5.34 4.52
N GLY A 54 1.47 -5.37 5.68
CA GLY A 54 1.34 -6.43 6.68
C GLY A 54 0.21 -6.24 7.70
N LEU A 55 -0.59 -5.17 7.61
CA LEU A 55 -1.76 -5.00 8.48
C LEU A 55 -2.85 -5.98 8.09
N GLU A 56 -3.54 -6.56 9.07
CA GLU A 56 -4.66 -7.48 8.85
C GLU A 56 -5.79 -6.86 8.02
N ALA A 57 -5.99 -5.54 8.13
CA ALA A 57 -6.96 -4.80 7.32
C ALA A 57 -6.58 -4.72 5.82
N VAL A 58 -5.28 -4.80 5.51
CA VAL A 58 -4.78 -4.83 4.14
C VAL A 58 -4.63 -6.27 3.66
N ASP A 59 -4.08 -7.16 4.49
CA ASP A 59 -3.80 -8.58 4.20
C ASP A 59 -3.26 -8.79 2.78
N TYR A 60 -2.15 -8.10 2.47
CA TYR A 60 -1.56 -8.20 1.15
C TYR A 60 -0.93 -9.59 0.92
N GLN A 61 -1.35 -10.24 -0.15
CA GLN A 61 -0.77 -11.49 -0.63
C GLN A 61 -0.06 -11.27 -1.97
N GLN A 62 1.09 -11.92 -2.13
CA GLN A 62 1.84 -11.86 -3.39
C GLN A 62 1.01 -12.49 -4.53
N GLY A 63 1.03 -11.87 -5.71
CA GLY A 63 0.21 -12.23 -6.87
C GLY A 63 -1.08 -11.43 -6.99
N GLU A 64 -1.38 -10.54 -6.04
CA GLU A 64 -2.54 -9.66 -6.12
C GLU A 64 -2.35 -8.49 -7.10
N PRO A 65 -3.42 -8.03 -7.79
CA PRO A 65 -3.34 -6.85 -8.64
C PRO A 65 -2.98 -5.61 -7.82
N VAL A 66 -1.91 -4.90 -8.21
CA VAL A 66 -1.44 -3.68 -7.52
C VAL A 66 -2.57 -2.67 -7.27
N ALA A 67 -3.49 -2.50 -8.23
CA ALA A 67 -4.63 -1.60 -8.09
C ALA A 67 -5.60 -2.01 -6.96
N ALA A 68 -5.79 -3.31 -6.71
CA ALA A 68 -6.64 -3.81 -5.64
C ALA A 68 -6.01 -3.55 -4.27
N VAL A 69 -4.70 -3.74 -4.15
CA VAL A 69 -3.93 -3.45 -2.93
C VAL A 69 -3.97 -1.96 -2.60
N VAL A 70 -3.73 -1.10 -3.61
CA VAL A 70 -3.80 0.36 -3.45
C VAL A 70 -5.20 0.80 -3.03
N GLY A 71 -6.26 0.21 -3.60
CA GLY A 71 -7.65 0.45 -3.20
C GLY A 71 -7.88 0.14 -1.71
N ARG A 72 -7.45 -1.04 -1.24
CA ARG A 72 -7.55 -1.42 0.18
C ARG A 72 -6.84 -0.44 1.12
N ILE A 73 -5.68 0.06 0.72
CA ILE A 73 -4.93 1.03 1.52
C ILE A 73 -5.63 2.38 1.55
N LEU A 74 -6.25 2.80 0.45
CA LEU A 74 -7.06 4.02 0.41
C LEU A 74 -8.29 3.90 1.31
N ASP A 75 -9.03 2.78 1.23
CA ASP A 75 -10.18 2.50 2.10
C ASP A 75 -9.77 2.57 3.59
N LEU A 76 -8.61 1.99 3.93
CA LEU A 76 -8.06 2.03 5.29
C LEU A 76 -7.73 3.45 5.74
N LEU A 77 -7.11 4.27 4.88
CA LEU A 77 -6.79 5.65 5.20
C LEU A 77 -8.05 6.51 5.37
N GLU A 78 -9.08 6.26 4.56
CA GLU A 78 -10.38 6.93 4.66
C GLU A 78 -11.07 6.58 5.99
N ALA A 79 -11.18 5.29 6.33
CA ALA A 79 -11.75 4.84 7.60
C ALA A 79 -11.02 5.47 8.80
N VAL A 80 -9.69 5.53 8.77
CA VAL A 80 -8.88 6.19 9.82
C VAL A 80 -9.14 7.70 9.88
N ALA A 81 -9.28 8.36 8.74
CA ALA A 81 -9.55 9.80 8.67
C ALA A 81 -10.95 10.16 9.19
N GLU A 82 -11.94 9.31 8.92
CA GLU A 82 -13.32 9.46 9.37
C GLU A 82 -13.54 9.00 10.83
N GLY A 83 -12.55 8.35 11.44
CA GLY A 83 -12.64 7.80 12.79
C GLY A 83 -13.53 6.56 12.87
N GLU A 84 -13.68 5.86 11.75
CA GLU A 84 -14.38 4.58 11.66
C GLU A 84 -13.55 3.46 12.26
N ASP A 85 -14.23 2.42 12.74
CA ASP A 85 -13.57 1.21 13.22
C ASP A 85 -12.93 0.48 12.02
N ILE A 86 -11.62 0.21 12.11
CA ILE A 86 -10.90 -0.56 11.11
C ILE A 86 -11.31 -2.03 11.27
N GLU A 87 -12.34 -2.45 10.55
CA GLU A 87 -12.73 -3.86 10.53
C GLU A 87 -11.74 -4.65 9.65
N PRO A 88 -11.17 -5.77 10.14
CA PRO A 88 -10.46 -6.69 9.28
C PRO A 88 -11.42 -7.14 8.19
N ARG A 89 -11.00 -7.05 6.91
CA ARG A 89 -11.86 -7.52 5.81
C ARG A 89 -12.21 -8.98 6.09
N PRO A 90 -13.48 -9.39 5.94
CA PRO A 90 -13.81 -10.80 5.99
C PRO A 90 -13.03 -11.49 4.87
N SER A 91 -12.04 -12.28 5.25
CA SER A 91 -11.26 -13.14 4.36
C SER A 91 -12.15 -14.26 3.83
N ASP A 92 -13.16 -13.98 2.99
CA ASP A 92 -13.89 -15.03 2.28
C ASP A 92 -14.84 -14.55 1.16
N MET A 93 -14.82 -15.34 0.08
CA MET A 93 -15.78 -15.47 -1.04
C MET A 93 -15.56 -14.63 -2.31
N ASP A 94 -14.60 -15.06 -3.14
CA ASP A 94 -14.96 -15.31 -4.54
C ASP A 94 -14.33 -16.62 -5.07
N ASP A 95 -14.54 -17.70 -4.31
CA ASP A 95 -14.66 -19.04 -4.85
C ASP A 95 -16.12 -19.22 -5.33
N ARG A 96 -16.42 -18.81 -6.56
CA ARG A 96 -17.72 -19.11 -7.20
C ARG A 96 -17.55 -19.59 -8.64
N TYR A 97 -17.48 -20.92 -8.73
CA TYR A 97 -18.05 -21.85 -9.73
C TYR A 97 -18.53 -21.30 -11.08
#